data_AF-A0A7M3X7X6-F1
#
_entry.id   AF-A0A7M3X7X6-F1
#
_cell.length_a   1.000
_cell.length_b   1.000
_cell.length_c   1.000
_cell.angle_alpha   90.00
_cell.angle_beta   90.00
_cell.angle_gamma   90.00
#
_symmetry.space_group_name_H-M   'P 1'
#
loop_
_entity.id
_entity.type
_entity.pdbx_description
1 polymer ?
#
loop_
_entity_poly.entity_id
_entity_poly.type
_entity_poly.pdbx_seq_one_letter_code
_entity_poly.pdbx_strand_id
1 'polypeptide(L)'
;MILASIFAATMSTADSQVLACTAAITDDVKPEWSQEHKTTKIVTLVVAVYATIIALIGQQFPGFGDSVFALVVLAVYGLGGIFVPLLLIRMMGYEPDTEHTIWMMVAALSAVIVWSFSPWGQDIFPSIPAMSSAFVTHFILCWKRSASPSEPFGRYSLPTQRTTTIGAVVLLVLFGALEGTYYTMAPDASEASGDNPYQLSYTVSEWTQSETLSLNDGETQTFSVSIDETMTAVLAATLTITYSDTGETATNACDDIVTSPDYSALAGPFSESDDAERSTNACDTTTVVGSIVPNASLQEYASETGDYTLNGTEDDLIDVLNILGKSPEMMGALNMDVSLNANNGNFFGGDSTESVTVTLSMLVFQPSGMTPLTV
;
A
#
# COMPACT_ATOMS: atom_id res chain seq x y z
N MET A 1 -19.96 -15.53 7.66
CA MET A 1 -19.35 -16.80 7.20
C MET A 1 -17.97 -16.58 6.58
N ILE A 2 -17.79 -15.61 5.67
CA ILE A 2 -16.49 -15.36 4.99
C ILE A 2 -15.34 -15.04 5.96
N LEU A 3 -15.57 -14.16 6.93
CA LEU A 3 -14.54 -13.82 7.93
C LEU A 3 -14.14 -15.03 8.81
N ALA A 4 -15.12 -15.84 9.20
CA ALA A 4 -14.88 -17.07 9.97
C ALA A 4 -14.09 -18.13 9.18
N SER A 5 -14.32 -18.25 7.86
CA SER A 5 -13.53 -19.13 7.01
C SER A 5 -12.08 -18.69 6.84
N ILE A 6 -11.81 -17.38 6.76
CA ILE A 6 -10.44 -16.85 6.65
C ILE A 6 -9.67 -17.06 7.97
N PHE A 7 -10.30 -16.80 9.11
CA PHE A 7 -9.68 -17.10 10.41
C PHE A 7 -9.43 -18.60 10.61
N ALA A 8 -10.35 -19.47 10.19
CA ALA A 8 -10.14 -20.91 10.25
C ALA A 8 -8.99 -21.38 9.35
N ALA A 9 -8.89 -20.85 8.13
CA ALA A 9 -7.82 -21.20 7.18
C ALA A 9 -6.43 -20.73 7.68
N THR A 10 -6.33 -19.51 8.21
CA THR A 10 -5.08 -18.98 8.76
C THR A 10 -4.65 -19.72 10.03
N MET A 11 -5.58 -20.04 10.93
CA MET A 11 -5.30 -20.82 12.14
C MET A 11 -4.82 -22.25 11.82
N SER A 12 -5.40 -22.91 10.82
CA SER A 12 -4.97 -24.23 10.36
C SER A 12 -3.57 -24.20 9.71
N THR A 13 -3.29 -23.16 8.92
CA THR A 13 -1.97 -22.98 8.29
C THR A 13 -0.89 -22.73 9.34
N ALA A 14 -1.16 -21.86 10.32
CA ALA A 14 -0.23 -21.59 11.41
C ALA A 14 0.08 -22.85 12.24
N ASP A 15 -0.94 -23.64 12.59
CA ASP A 15 -0.77 -24.88 13.35
C ASP A 15 0.11 -25.89 12.59
N SER A 16 -0.18 -26.11 11.29
CA SER A 16 0.61 -27.02 10.46
C SER A 16 2.07 -26.59 10.31
N GLN A 17 2.36 -25.29 10.22
CA GLN A 17 3.73 -24.78 10.13
C GLN A 17 4.50 -24.92 11.45
N VAL A 18 3.86 -24.66 12.59
CA VAL A 18 4.48 -24.86 13.91
C VAL A 18 4.81 -26.33 14.13
N LEU A 19 3.91 -27.24 13.75
CA LEU A 19 4.15 -28.68 13.82
C LEU A 19 5.25 -29.13 12.84
N ALA A 20 5.29 -28.62 11.61
CA ALA A 20 6.35 -28.92 10.66
C ALA A 20 7.73 -28.44 11.15
N CYS A 21 7.82 -27.24 11.72
CA CYS A 21 9.04 -26.72 12.33
C CYS A 21 9.46 -27.52 13.56
N THR A 22 8.49 -27.98 14.36
CA THR A 22 8.77 -28.88 15.49
C THR A 22 9.38 -30.18 14.98
N ALA A 23 8.77 -30.81 13.96
CA ALA A 23 9.24 -32.06 13.38
C ALA A 23 10.65 -31.91 12.79
N ALA A 24 10.93 -30.82 12.08
CA ALA A 24 12.27 -30.54 11.56
C ALA A 24 13.31 -30.46 12.70
N ILE A 25 12.98 -29.84 13.83
CA ILE A 25 13.89 -29.78 14.99
C ILE A 25 14.04 -31.15 15.67
N THR A 26 12.94 -31.88 15.89
CA THR A 26 12.99 -33.15 16.63
C THR A 26 13.50 -34.31 15.81
N ASP A 27 13.26 -34.34 14.50
CA ASP A 27 13.60 -35.48 13.65
C ASP A 27 14.93 -35.24 12.89
N ASP A 28 15.20 -34.01 12.44
CA ASP A 28 16.42 -33.72 11.66
C ASP A 28 17.62 -33.32 12.54
N VAL A 29 17.42 -32.51 13.59
CA VAL A 29 18.53 -32.00 14.41
C VAL A 29 18.93 -32.97 15.52
N LYS A 30 17.95 -33.53 16.24
CA LYS A 30 18.19 -34.49 17.33
C LYS A 30 17.11 -35.57 17.39
N PRO A 31 17.21 -36.65 16.58
CA PRO A 31 16.19 -37.70 16.46
C PRO A 31 15.87 -38.42 17.79
N GLU A 32 16.80 -38.40 18.75
CA GLU A 32 16.57 -38.91 20.11
C GLU A 32 15.42 -38.18 20.84
N TRP A 33 15.15 -36.92 20.49
CA TRP A 33 14.07 -36.10 21.07
C TRP A 33 12.70 -36.39 20.48
N SER A 34 12.63 -37.01 19.31
CA SER A 34 11.38 -37.45 18.66
C SER A 34 10.70 -38.59 19.45
N GLN A 35 11.50 -39.46 20.07
CA GLN A 35 11.01 -40.62 20.81
C GLN A 35 10.45 -40.26 22.20
N GLU A 36 10.77 -39.08 22.73
CA GLU A 36 10.29 -38.63 24.03
C GLU A 36 9.15 -37.63 23.89
N HIS A 37 7.90 -38.09 24.07
CA HIS A 37 6.71 -37.24 23.96
C HIS A 37 6.72 -35.97 24.83
N LYS A 38 7.44 -35.97 25.95
CA LYS A 38 7.60 -34.78 26.81
C LYS A 38 8.49 -33.74 26.13
N THR A 39 9.55 -34.19 25.48
CA THR A 39 10.56 -33.35 24.82
C THR A 39 9.98 -32.74 23.54
N THR A 40 9.22 -33.50 22.74
CA THR A 40 8.51 -32.97 21.56
C THR A 40 7.54 -31.84 21.93
N LYS A 41 6.74 -32.00 22.99
CA LYS A 41 5.79 -30.96 23.44
C LYS A 41 6.50 -29.67 23.88
N ILE A 42 7.66 -29.80 24.52
CA ILE A 42 8.47 -28.64 24.91
C ILE A 42 9.02 -27.94 23.67
N VAL A 43 9.50 -28.67 22.66
CA VAL A 43 9.97 -28.10 21.40
C VAL A 43 8.85 -27.34 20.69
N THR A 44 7.63 -27.90 20.60
CA THR A 44 6.48 -27.19 20.01
C THR A 44 6.16 -25.90 20.74
N LEU A 45 6.16 -25.93 22.08
CA LEU A 45 5.94 -24.73 22.89
C LEU A 45 7.01 -23.67 22.62
N VAL A 46 8.29 -24.07 22.56
CA VAL A 46 9.41 -23.16 22.28
C VAL A 46 9.29 -22.54 20.88
N VAL A 47 8.96 -23.34 19.86
CA VAL A 47 8.75 -22.85 18.49
C VAL A 47 7.58 -21.86 18.43
N ALA A 48 6.46 -22.16 19.09
CA ALA A 48 5.31 -21.27 19.15
C ALA A 48 5.62 -19.95 19.86
N VAL A 49 6.32 -20.00 20.99
CA VAL A 49 6.76 -18.80 21.73
C VAL A 49 7.74 -17.99 20.90
N TYR A 50 8.72 -18.63 20.26
CA TYR A 50 9.70 -17.97 19.41
C TYR A 50 9.07 -17.27 18.20
N ALA A 51 8.14 -17.94 17.51
CA ALA A 51 7.38 -17.35 16.41
C ALA A 51 6.55 -16.15 16.89
N THR A 52 5.92 -16.26 18.06
CA THR A 52 5.15 -15.17 18.67
C THR A 52 6.03 -13.96 18.99
N ILE A 53 7.23 -14.19 19.53
CA ILE A 53 8.20 -13.13 19.81
C ILE A 53 8.60 -12.41 18.51
N ILE A 54 8.92 -13.14 17.44
CA ILE A 54 9.26 -12.54 16.15
C ILE A 54 8.08 -11.73 15.59
N ALA A 55 6.86 -12.23 15.69
CA ALA A 55 5.66 -11.54 15.22
C ALA A 55 5.42 -10.22 15.98
N LEU A 56 5.57 -10.22 17.31
CA LEU A 56 5.42 -9.02 18.14
C LEU A 56 6.53 -7.99 17.90
N ILE A 57 7.77 -8.47 17.73
CA ILE A 57 8.93 -7.62 17.51
C ILE A 57 8.90 -7.01 16.10
N GLY A 58 8.51 -7.77 15.08
CA GLY A 58 8.42 -7.29 13.70
C GLY A 58 7.52 -6.05 13.55
N GLN A 59 6.40 -6.02 14.29
CA GLN A 59 5.48 -4.86 14.29
C GLN A 59 6.11 -3.56 14.85
N GLN A 60 7.21 -3.64 15.59
CA GLN A 60 7.87 -2.47 16.20
C GLN A 60 8.98 -1.87 15.35
N PHE A 61 9.45 -2.57 14.30
CA PHE A 61 10.54 -2.11 13.46
C PHE A 61 10.01 -1.48 12.15
N PRO A 62 10.17 -0.16 11.93
CA PRO A 62 9.75 0.48 10.69
C PRO A 62 10.51 -0.10 9.50
N GLY A 63 9.78 -0.56 8.47
CA GLY A 63 10.31 -1.29 7.31
C GLY A 63 10.39 -2.82 7.46
N PHE A 64 10.26 -3.37 8.68
CA PHE A 64 10.26 -4.81 8.98
C PHE A 64 8.88 -5.30 9.42
N GLY A 65 7.83 -4.96 8.68
CA GLY A 65 6.46 -5.33 9.07
C GLY A 65 5.36 -4.77 8.15
N ASP A 66 5.71 -3.79 7.31
CA ASP A 66 4.77 -3.10 6.42
C ASP A 66 4.09 -4.05 5.42
N SER A 67 4.74 -5.16 5.06
CA SER A 67 4.15 -6.20 4.23
C SER A 67 4.60 -7.61 4.63
N VAL A 68 3.68 -8.34 5.29
CA VAL A 68 3.86 -9.78 5.59
C VAL A 68 3.98 -10.59 4.30
N PHE A 69 3.30 -10.16 3.24
CA PHE A 69 3.36 -10.82 1.93
C PHE A 69 4.77 -10.79 1.34
N ALA A 70 5.45 -9.63 1.39
CA ALA A 70 6.82 -9.51 0.88
C ALA A 70 7.80 -10.41 1.63
N LEU A 71 7.67 -10.50 2.95
CA LEU A 71 8.51 -11.37 3.79
C LEU A 71 8.30 -12.85 3.48
N VAL A 72 7.05 -13.28 3.30
CA VAL A 72 6.72 -14.67 2.95
C VAL A 72 7.28 -15.01 1.57
N VAL A 73 7.08 -14.13 0.59
CA VAL A 73 7.56 -14.31 -0.78
C VAL A 73 9.09 -14.41 -0.83
N LEU A 74 9.79 -13.53 -0.09
CA LEU A 74 11.25 -13.58 0.04
C LEU A 74 11.74 -14.90 0.64
N ALA A 75 11.08 -15.39 1.70
CA ALA A 75 11.42 -16.66 2.35
C ALA A 75 11.23 -17.85 1.40
N VAL A 76 10.15 -17.86 0.62
CA VAL A 76 9.87 -18.91 -0.38
C VAL A 76 10.91 -18.88 -1.51
N TYR A 77 11.38 -17.71 -1.94
CA TYR A 77 12.46 -17.61 -2.92
C TYR A 77 13.79 -18.16 -2.39
N GLY A 78 14.12 -17.87 -1.13
CA GLY A 78 15.27 -18.47 -0.44
C GLY A 78 15.20 -19.99 -0.41
N LEU A 79 14.05 -20.53 0.02
CA LEU A 79 13.83 -21.96 0.12
C LEU A 79 13.88 -22.64 -1.27
N GLY A 80 13.18 -22.09 -2.26
CA GLY A 80 13.20 -22.59 -3.63
C GLY A 80 14.60 -22.55 -4.25
N GLY A 81 15.33 -21.44 -4.06
CA GLY A 81 16.68 -21.25 -4.58
C GLY A 81 17.69 -22.26 -4.03
N ILE A 82 17.54 -22.66 -2.77
CA ILE A 82 18.44 -23.61 -2.11
C ILE A 82 18.08 -25.07 -2.43
N PHE A 83 16.82 -25.45 -2.26
CA PHE A 83 16.42 -26.87 -2.33
C PHE A 83 16.28 -27.39 -3.75
N VAL A 84 15.75 -26.59 -4.69
CA VAL A 84 15.49 -27.05 -6.06
C VAL A 84 16.78 -27.53 -6.76
N PRO A 85 17.89 -26.78 -6.75
CA PRO A 85 19.14 -27.22 -7.38
C PRO A 85 19.71 -28.49 -6.72
N LEU A 86 19.67 -28.59 -5.39
CA LEU A 86 20.16 -29.77 -4.66
C LEU A 86 19.35 -31.03 -4.98
N LEU A 87 18.01 -30.91 -5.03
CA LEU A 87 17.14 -32.01 -5.40
C LEU A 87 17.38 -32.44 -6.85
N LEU A 88 17.51 -31.49 -7.78
CA LEU A 88 17.80 -31.79 -9.19
C LEU A 88 19.12 -32.52 -9.36
N ILE A 89 20.19 -32.04 -8.72
CA ILE A 89 21.52 -32.67 -8.77
C ILE A 89 21.49 -34.09 -8.19
N ARG A 90 20.78 -34.28 -7.09
CA ARG A 90 20.61 -35.60 -6.48
C ARG A 90 19.75 -36.54 -7.34
N MET A 91 18.72 -36.03 -8.01
CA MET A 91 17.91 -36.81 -8.96
C MET A 91 18.71 -37.21 -10.21
N MET A 92 19.67 -36.38 -10.64
CA MET A 92 20.64 -36.74 -11.69
C MET A 92 21.66 -37.80 -11.21
N GLY A 93 21.61 -38.17 -9.93
CA GLY A 93 22.43 -39.21 -9.33
C GLY A 93 23.84 -38.76 -8.97
N TYR A 94 24.07 -37.45 -8.86
CA TYR A 94 25.26 -36.90 -8.24
C TYR A 94 25.01 -36.74 -6.74
N GLU A 95 25.90 -37.28 -5.91
CA GLU A 95 25.81 -37.19 -4.46
C GLU A 95 26.84 -36.16 -3.96
N PRO A 96 26.43 -34.89 -3.75
CA PRO A 96 27.34 -33.87 -3.27
C PRO A 96 27.74 -34.14 -1.81
N ASP A 97 29.04 -34.03 -1.54
CA ASP A 97 29.60 -34.04 -0.18
C ASP A 97 29.05 -32.85 0.65
N THR A 98 29.19 -32.92 1.97
CA THR A 98 28.72 -31.90 2.93
C THR A 98 29.29 -30.52 2.61
N GLU A 99 30.60 -30.42 2.33
CA GLU A 99 31.24 -29.15 1.99
C GLU A 99 30.68 -28.58 0.67
N HIS A 100 30.49 -29.42 -0.34
CA HIS A 100 29.93 -29.05 -1.64
C HIS A 100 28.50 -28.50 -1.48
N THR A 101 27.70 -29.20 -0.69
CA THR A 101 26.31 -28.84 -0.41
C THR A 101 26.20 -27.50 0.33
N ILE A 102 27.05 -27.27 1.34
CA ILE A 102 27.07 -26.01 2.10
C ILE A 102 27.41 -24.83 1.18
N TRP A 103 28.44 -24.95 0.33
CA TRP A 103 28.80 -23.87 -0.59
C TRP A 103 27.68 -23.52 -1.57
N MET A 104 26.95 -24.52 -2.06
CA MET A 104 25.77 -24.29 -2.90
C MET A 104 24.64 -23.57 -2.15
N MET A 105 24.34 -23.98 -0.91
CA MET A 105 23.32 -23.34 -0.07
C MET A 105 23.66 -21.88 0.22
N VAL A 106 24.91 -21.59 0.58
CA VAL A 106 25.37 -20.22 0.87
C VAL A 106 25.34 -19.35 -0.37
N ALA A 107 25.77 -19.87 -1.53
CA ALA A 107 25.70 -19.14 -2.80
C ALA A 107 24.25 -18.75 -3.15
N ALA A 108 23.32 -19.72 -3.08
CA ALA A 108 21.90 -19.49 -3.34
C ALA A 108 21.30 -18.43 -2.40
N LEU A 109 21.55 -18.54 -1.09
CA LEU A 109 21.04 -17.59 -0.10
C LEU A 109 21.60 -16.19 -0.33
N SER A 110 22.91 -16.08 -0.58
CA SER A 110 23.56 -14.78 -0.85
C SER A 110 23.01 -14.12 -2.11
N ALA A 111 22.73 -14.91 -3.16
CA ALA A 111 22.18 -14.42 -4.41
C ALA A 111 20.73 -13.92 -4.23
N VAL A 112 19.88 -14.59 -3.46
CA VAL A 112 18.53 -14.07 -3.13
C VAL A 112 18.64 -12.72 -2.45
N ILE A 113 19.46 -12.62 -1.40
CA ILE A 113 19.58 -11.38 -0.62
C ILE A 113 20.11 -10.23 -1.49
N VAL A 114 21.20 -10.46 -2.21
CA VAL A 114 21.81 -9.43 -3.08
C VAL A 114 20.85 -9.00 -4.18
N TRP A 115 20.11 -9.94 -4.77
CA TRP A 115 19.14 -9.62 -5.81
C TRP A 115 17.91 -8.89 -5.29
N SER A 116 17.48 -9.18 -4.06
CA SER A 116 16.35 -8.49 -3.41
C SER A 116 16.65 -7.04 -3.07
N PHE A 117 17.92 -6.64 -2.93
CA PHE A 117 18.33 -5.24 -2.80
C PHE A 117 18.64 -4.56 -4.15
N SER A 118 18.58 -5.30 -5.26
CA SER A 118 18.84 -4.76 -6.59
C SER A 118 17.58 -4.12 -7.17
N PRO A 119 17.70 -2.99 -7.92
CA PRO A 119 16.57 -2.40 -8.62
C PRO A 119 15.94 -3.32 -9.69
N TRP A 120 16.64 -4.37 -10.13
CA TRP A 120 16.14 -5.37 -11.09
C TRP A 120 15.24 -6.46 -10.47
N GLY A 121 14.98 -6.38 -9.16
CA GLY A 121 14.11 -7.33 -8.47
C GLY A 121 12.63 -7.21 -8.83
N GLN A 122 12.21 -6.12 -9.49
CA GLN A 122 10.84 -5.93 -9.96
C GLN A 122 10.54 -6.71 -11.25
N ASP A 123 11.53 -6.85 -12.13
CA ASP A 123 11.36 -7.51 -13.43
C ASP A 123 11.66 -9.01 -13.39
N ILE A 124 12.61 -9.43 -12.54
CA ILE A 124 13.07 -10.82 -12.46
C ILE A 124 12.94 -11.34 -11.02
N PHE A 125 12.19 -12.44 -10.87
CA PHE A 125 12.05 -13.13 -9.59
C PHE A 125 13.42 -13.50 -8.99
N PRO A 126 13.70 -13.12 -7.72
CA PRO A 126 14.97 -13.42 -7.04
C PRO A 126 15.34 -14.91 -6.97
N SER A 127 14.37 -15.81 -7.16
CA SER A 127 14.58 -17.25 -7.21
C SER A 127 15.44 -17.71 -8.39
N ILE A 128 15.31 -17.08 -9.57
CA ILE A 128 16.07 -17.42 -10.78
C ILE A 128 17.58 -17.22 -10.60
N PRO A 129 18.08 -16.02 -10.20
CA PRO A 129 19.50 -15.81 -9.97
C PRO A 129 20.01 -16.66 -8.81
N ALA A 130 19.17 -16.94 -7.81
CA ALA A 130 19.53 -17.84 -6.72
C ALA A 130 19.78 -19.28 -7.18
N MET A 131 18.85 -19.87 -7.91
CA MET A 131 19.03 -21.21 -8.48
C MET A 131 20.25 -21.25 -9.41
N SER A 132 20.41 -20.22 -10.24
CA SER A 132 21.55 -20.10 -11.16
C SER A 132 22.88 -20.07 -10.41
N SER A 133 22.98 -19.30 -9.32
CA SER A 133 24.19 -19.24 -8.50
C SER A 133 24.54 -20.58 -7.84
N ALA A 134 23.54 -21.36 -7.44
CA ALA A 134 23.73 -22.70 -6.87
C ALA A 134 24.29 -23.67 -7.92
N PHE A 135 23.74 -23.66 -9.14
CA PHE A 135 24.24 -24.48 -10.25
C PHE A 135 25.65 -24.06 -10.66
N VAL A 136 25.91 -22.75 -10.81
CA VAL A 136 27.24 -22.23 -11.14
C VAL A 136 28.26 -22.69 -10.09
N THR A 137 27.92 -22.58 -8.81
CA THR A 137 28.79 -23.06 -7.71
C THR A 137 29.03 -24.55 -7.81
N HIS A 138 28.00 -25.34 -8.11
CA HIS A 138 28.13 -26.78 -8.34
C HIS A 138 29.12 -27.09 -9.47
N PHE A 139 28.98 -26.47 -10.64
CA PHE A 139 29.88 -26.69 -11.77
C PHE A 139 31.31 -26.24 -11.49
N ILE A 140 31.50 -25.10 -10.82
CA ILE A 140 32.83 -24.60 -10.41
C ILE A 140 33.51 -25.60 -9.48
N LEU A 141 32.78 -26.14 -8.50
CA LEU A 141 33.31 -27.11 -7.55
C LEU A 141 33.63 -28.44 -8.22
N CYS A 142 32.80 -28.93 -9.14
CA CYS A 142 33.09 -30.12 -9.94
C CYS A 142 34.36 -29.94 -10.81
N TRP A 143 34.64 -28.73 -11.29
CA TRP A 143 35.83 -28.47 -12.10
C TRP A 143 37.11 -28.29 -11.25
N LYS A 144 37.03 -27.58 -10.13
CA LYS A 144 38.21 -27.25 -9.30
C LYS A 144 38.55 -28.30 -8.25
N ARG A 145 37.56 -29.04 -7.73
CA ARG A 145 37.78 -29.98 -6.62
C ARG A 145 38.13 -31.35 -7.17
N SER A 146 39.38 -31.76 -7.00
CA SER A 146 39.88 -33.10 -7.38
C SER A 146 39.26 -34.26 -6.58
N ALA A 147 38.52 -33.95 -5.50
CA ALA A 147 37.77 -34.92 -4.70
C ALA A 147 36.31 -35.11 -5.17
N SER A 148 35.83 -34.29 -6.11
CA SER A 148 34.50 -34.43 -6.71
C SER A 148 34.54 -35.37 -7.91
N PRO A 149 33.49 -36.17 -8.16
CA PRO A 149 33.36 -36.93 -9.40
C PRO A 149 33.52 -36.00 -10.60
N SER A 150 34.29 -36.42 -11.61
CA SER A 150 34.55 -35.61 -12.82
C SER A 150 33.30 -35.35 -13.66
N GLU A 151 32.22 -36.11 -13.40
CA GLU A 151 30.95 -36.01 -14.11
C GLU A 151 29.96 -35.14 -13.31
N PRO A 152 29.72 -33.87 -13.70
CA PRO A 152 28.82 -32.97 -12.98
C PRO A 152 27.34 -33.41 -13.05
N PHE A 153 27.00 -34.32 -13.96
CA PHE A 153 25.64 -34.86 -14.10
C PHE A 153 25.46 -36.25 -13.48
N GLY A 154 26.41 -36.71 -12.65
CA GLY A 154 26.31 -37.96 -11.93
C GLY A 154 26.19 -39.18 -12.85
N ARG A 155 24.96 -39.63 -13.10
CA ARG A 155 24.64 -40.82 -13.92
C ARG A 155 24.91 -40.65 -15.40
N TYR A 156 24.97 -39.42 -15.89
CA TYR A 156 25.25 -39.12 -17.28
C TYR A 156 26.71 -38.74 -17.44
N SER A 157 27.47 -39.55 -18.18
CA SER A 157 28.81 -39.16 -18.60
C SER A 157 28.70 -38.09 -19.68
N LEU A 158 29.39 -36.98 -19.50
CA LEU A 158 29.51 -35.99 -20.56
C LEU A 158 30.35 -36.59 -21.69
N PRO A 159 29.82 -36.67 -22.92
CA PRO A 159 30.62 -37.15 -24.05
C PRO A 159 31.79 -36.19 -24.28
N THR A 160 32.92 -36.70 -24.77
CA THR A 160 34.18 -36.01 -25.11
C THR A 160 34.07 -34.48 -25.25
N GLN A 161 34.94 -33.68 -24.61
CA GLN A 161 34.91 -32.20 -24.59
C GLN A 161 34.44 -31.54 -25.90
N ARG A 162 34.91 -32.02 -27.06
CA ARG A 162 34.49 -31.52 -28.38
C ARG A 162 32.97 -31.60 -28.60
N THR A 163 32.30 -32.70 -28.24
CA THR A 163 30.84 -32.86 -28.40
C THR A 163 30.05 -32.02 -27.41
N THR A 164 30.56 -31.82 -26.19
CA THR A 164 29.93 -30.93 -25.19
C THR A 164 30.02 -29.47 -25.62
N THR A 165 31.18 -29.04 -26.12
CA THR A 165 31.36 -27.69 -26.66
C THR A 165 30.45 -27.44 -27.84
N ILE A 166 30.31 -28.41 -28.76
CA ILE A 166 29.39 -28.29 -29.90
C ILE A 166 27.94 -28.16 -29.40
N GLY A 167 27.52 -29.00 -28.43
CA GLY A 167 26.18 -28.92 -27.85
C GLY A 167 25.91 -27.56 -27.18
N ALA A 168 26.86 -27.05 -26.40
CA ALA A 168 26.73 -25.75 -25.73
C ALA A 168 26.65 -24.59 -26.74
N VAL A 169 27.46 -24.62 -27.81
CA VAL A 169 27.43 -23.61 -28.87
C VAL A 169 26.09 -23.66 -29.61
N VAL A 170 25.57 -24.84 -29.93
CA VAL A 170 24.26 -24.99 -30.56
C VAL A 170 23.14 -24.42 -29.68
N LEU A 171 23.19 -24.70 -28.36
CA LEU A 171 22.22 -24.18 -27.41
C LEU A 171 22.30 -22.64 -27.30
N LEU A 172 23.51 -22.07 -27.23
CA LEU A 172 23.71 -20.61 -27.20
C LEU A 172 23.26 -19.93 -28.49
N VAL A 173 23.50 -20.55 -29.65
CA VAL A 173 23.02 -20.03 -30.94
C VAL A 173 21.50 -20.10 -31.02
N LEU A 174 20.87 -21.19 -30.55
CA LEU A 174 19.42 -21.30 -30.47
C LEU A 174 18.83 -20.27 -29.51
N PHE A 175 19.42 -20.08 -28.34
CA PHE A 175 18.99 -19.08 -27.37
C PHE A 175 19.15 -17.66 -27.93
N GLY A 176 20.31 -17.33 -28.52
CA GLY A 176 20.54 -16.04 -29.15
C GLY A 176 19.63 -15.79 -30.36
N ALA A 177 19.30 -16.83 -31.13
CA ALA A 177 18.30 -16.72 -32.20
C ALA A 177 16.90 -16.48 -31.64
N LEU A 178 16.54 -17.16 -30.54
CA LEU A 178 15.25 -17.00 -29.89
C LEU A 178 15.09 -15.62 -29.26
N GLU A 179 16.08 -15.15 -28.49
CA GLU A 179 16.14 -13.80 -27.94
C GLU A 179 16.18 -12.74 -29.04
N GLY A 180 16.92 -12.98 -30.12
CA GLY A 180 16.95 -12.10 -31.29
C GLY A 180 15.57 -12.02 -31.96
N THR A 181 14.90 -13.15 -32.16
CA THR A 181 13.52 -13.16 -32.68
C THR A 181 12.57 -12.50 -31.71
N TYR A 182 12.70 -12.74 -30.40
CA TYR A 182 11.87 -12.10 -29.38
C TYR A 182 12.11 -10.60 -29.35
N TYR A 183 13.33 -10.09 -29.50
CA TYR A 183 13.60 -8.67 -29.57
C TYR A 183 13.01 -8.02 -30.85
N THR A 184 13.05 -8.71 -31.99
CA THR A 184 12.54 -8.18 -33.26
C THR A 184 11.04 -8.40 -33.47
N MET A 185 10.45 -9.37 -32.78
CA MET A 185 9.03 -9.73 -32.85
C MET A 185 8.32 -9.45 -31.53
N ALA A 186 9.01 -8.88 -30.55
CA ALA A 186 8.38 -8.34 -29.36
C ALA A 186 7.45 -7.24 -29.88
N PRO A 187 6.15 -7.33 -29.59
CA PRO A 187 5.26 -6.21 -29.82
C PRO A 187 5.88 -4.97 -29.16
N ASP A 188 5.83 -3.82 -29.84
CA ASP A 188 6.08 -2.55 -29.17
C ASP A 188 5.16 -2.49 -27.94
N ALA A 189 5.62 -1.87 -26.84
CA ALA A 189 4.94 -1.91 -25.54
C ALA A 189 3.45 -1.48 -25.56
N SER A 190 2.99 -0.90 -26.67
CA SER A 190 1.61 -0.57 -27.01
C SER A 190 0.72 -1.74 -27.48
N GLU A 191 1.22 -2.97 -27.66
CA GLU A 191 0.41 -4.10 -28.17
C GLU A 191 0.30 -5.31 -27.22
N ALA A 192 0.93 -5.27 -26.03
CA ALA A 192 0.95 -6.41 -25.09
C ALA A 192 0.18 -6.20 -23.77
N SER A 193 -0.12 -4.96 -23.39
CA SER A 193 -1.17 -4.64 -22.41
C SER A 193 -2.45 -4.29 -23.17
N GLY A 194 -3.61 -4.45 -22.55
CA GLY A 194 -4.90 -4.09 -23.13
C GLY A 194 -5.06 -2.58 -23.27
N ASP A 195 -4.22 -1.93 -24.06
CA ASP A 195 -4.15 -0.48 -24.21
C ASP A 195 -5.15 0.05 -25.24
N ASN A 196 -6.35 -0.56 -25.27
CA ASN A 196 -7.46 0.08 -25.96
C ASN A 196 -7.73 1.38 -25.22
N PRO A 197 -7.80 2.54 -25.89
CA PRO A 197 -8.05 3.79 -25.19
C PRO A 197 -9.40 3.68 -24.47
N TYR A 198 -9.43 3.99 -23.19
CA TYR A 198 -10.66 4.07 -22.41
C TYR A 198 -10.99 5.54 -22.14
N GLN A 199 -12.27 5.81 -21.93
CA GLN A 199 -12.76 7.08 -21.45
C GLN A 199 -13.41 6.86 -20.09
N LEU A 200 -12.82 7.47 -19.07
CA LEU A 200 -13.40 7.58 -17.74
C LEU A 200 -14.32 8.80 -17.72
N SER A 201 -15.57 8.59 -17.35
CA SER A 201 -16.54 9.67 -17.09
C SER A 201 -16.81 9.76 -15.59
N TYR A 202 -16.71 10.96 -15.04
CA TYR A 202 -16.99 11.23 -13.63
C TYR A 202 -17.68 12.59 -13.49
N THR A 203 -18.44 12.72 -12.41
CA THR A 203 -19.17 13.94 -12.06
C THR A 203 -18.61 14.48 -10.76
N VAL A 204 -18.41 15.80 -10.67
CA VAL A 204 -18.11 16.49 -9.41
C VAL A 204 -19.38 17.16 -8.93
N SER A 205 -19.87 16.74 -7.76
CA SER A 205 -21.05 17.31 -7.12
C SER A 205 -20.68 18.07 -5.86
N GLU A 206 -21.48 19.09 -5.55
CA GLU A 206 -21.35 19.85 -4.32
C GLU A 206 -22.22 19.19 -3.24
N TRP A 207 -21.59 18.87 -2.10
CA TRP A 207 -22.26 18.44 -0.89
C TRP A 207 -22.23 19.57 0.12
N THR A 208 -23.37 19.92 0.72
CA THR A 208 -23.47 21.00 1.70
C THR A 208 -24.15 20.53 2.98
N GLN A 209 -23.66 21.05 4.10
CA GLN A 209 -24.26 20.89 5.42
C GLN A 209 -24.25 22.23 6.12
N SER A 210 -25.42 22.66 6.59
CA SER A 210 -25.58 23.93 7.30
C SER A 210 -26.27 23.75 8.64
N GLU A 211 -25.92 24.63 9.58
CA GLU A 211 -26.53 24.73 10.90
C GLU A 211 -26.64 26.20 11.28
N THR A 212 -27.78 26.59 11.84
CA THR A 212 -28.02 27.95 12.34
C THR A 212 -27.85 27.96 13.85
N LEU A 213 -26.86 28.71 14.33
CA LEU A 213 -26.54 28.91 15.74
C LEU A 213 -27.12 30.25 16.19
N SER A 214 -27.89 30.24 17.27
CA SER A 214 -28.36 31.46 17.94
C SER A 214 -27.44 31.76 19.11
N LEU A 215 -26.58 32.77 18.98
CA LEU A 215 -25.56 33.13 19.96
C LEU A 215 -26.04 34.30 20.80
N ASN A 216 -25.74 34.28 22.11
CA ASN A 216 -25.84 35.46 22.97
C ASN A 216 -24.48 36.19 23.07
N ASP A 217 -24.48 37.43 23.57
CA ASP A 217 -23.27 38.21 23.89
C ASP A 217 -22.20 37.40 24.65
N GLY A 218 -21.02 37.24 24.03
CA GLY A 218 -19.90 36.52 24.62
C GLY A 218 -20.09 35.00 24.70
N GLU A 219 -21.15 34.46 24.10
CA GLU A 219 -21.36 33.03 23.96
C GLU A 219 -20.51 32.46 22.82
N THR A 220 -20.09 31.21 22.97
CA THR A 220 -19.40 30.44 21.93
C THR A 220 -20.15 29.15 21.73
N GLN A 221 -20.53 28.85 20.48
CA GLN A 221 -21.09 27.56 20.10
C GLN A 221 -20.22 26.91 19.03
N THR A 222 -20.20 25.58 19.03
CA THR A 222 -19.38 24.79 18.11
C THR A 222 -20.26 24.14 17.05
N PHE A 223 -19.95 24.41 15.79
CA PHE A 223 -20.46 23.64 14.65
C PHE A 223 -19.62 22.38 14.48
N SER A 224 -20.25 21.22 14.34
CA SER A 224 -19.55 19.95 14.20
C SER A 224 -20.17 19.07 13.11
N VAL A 225 -19.34 18.56 12.20
CA VAL A 225 -19.74 17.64 11.13
C VAL A 225 -18.83 16.43 11.15
N SER A 226 -19.41 15.23 11.19
CA SER A 226 -18.66 13.98 11.06
C SER A 226 -18.66 13.53 9.59
N ILE A 227 -17.48 13.44 8.99
CA ILE A 227 -17.26 12.91 7.65
C ILE A 227 -16.87 11.43 7.79
N ASP A 228 -17.59 10.55 7.09
CA ASP A 228 -17.41 9.09 7.19
C ASP A 228 -16.68 8.48 5.98
N GLU A 229 -16.45 7.17 6.04
CA GLU A 229 -15.78 6.37 4.99
C GLU A 229 -16.58 6.21 3.69
N THR A 230 -17.85 6.65 3.66
CA THR A 230 -18.73 6.51 2.50
C THR A 230 -18.66 7.72 1.57
N MET A 231 -18.06 8.83 2.01
CA MET A 231 -17.74 9.94 1.13
C MET A 231 -16.60 9.57 0.19
N THR A 232 -16.82 9.78 -1.10
CA THR A 232 -15.82 9.64 -2.16
C THR A 232 -14.83 10.81 -2.13
N ALA A 233 -13.82 10.83 -3.02
CA ALA A 233 -12.73 11.81 -2.92
C ALA A 233 -13.21 13.26 -2.85
N VAL A 234 -12.81 13.95 -1.77
CA VAL A 234 -13.09 15.37 -1.53
C VAL A 234 -11.98 16.22 -2.15
N LEU A 235 -12.32 17.08 -3.11
CA LEU A 235 -11.34 17.96 -3.76
C LEU A 235 -10.99 19.17 -2.92
N ALA A 236 -12.05 19.79 -2.38
CA ALA A 236 -11.96 20.99 -1.59
C ALA A 236 -13.15 21.04 -0.63
N ALA A 237 -12.91 21.52 0.58
CA ALA A 237 -13.92 21.84 1.57
C ALA A 237 -13.80 23.32 1.93
N THR A 238 -14.92 24.05 1.92
CA THR A 238 -14.96 25.48 2.26
C THR A 238 -15.99 25.69 3.36
N LEU A 239 -15.57 26.38 4.42
CA LEU A 239 -16.45 26.84 5.48
C LEU A 239 -16.85 28.28 5.22
N THR A 240 -18.15 28.51 5.24
CA THR A 240 -18.74 29.84 5.11
C THR A 240 -19.67 30.12 6.26
N ILE A 241 -19.76 31.39 6.63
CA ILE A 241 -20.79 31.87 7.54
C ILE A 241 -21.63 32.93 6.86
N THR A 242 -22.93 32.89 7.11
CA THR A 242 -23.86 33.96 6.82
C THR A 242 -24.51 34.34 8.13
N TYR A 243 -24.33 35.57 8.56
CA TYR A 243 -24.95 36.05 9.79
C TYR A 243 -25.94 37.17 9.49
N SER A 244 -27.06 37.12 10.18
CA SER A 244 -28.07 38.18 10.15
C SER A 244 -28.19 38.77 11.55
N ASP A 245 -27.96 40.08 11.62
CA ASP A 245 -28.20 40.87 12.80
C ASP A 245 -29.71 41.07 12.95
N THR A 246 -30.26 40.47 13.99
CA THR A 246 -31.68 40.58 14.31
C THR A 246 -31.82 41.57 15.46
N GLY A 247 -32.62 42.63 15.25
CA GLY A 247 -33.19 43.41 16.37
C GLY A 247 -32.69 44.84 16.58
N GLU A 248 -31.73 45.33 15.79
CA GLU A 248 -31.32 46.72 15.92
C GLU A 248 -32.38 47.70 15.35
N THR A 249 -32.96 48.53 16.21
CA THR A 249 -33.93 49.57 15.81
C THR A 249 -33.28 50.95 15.58
N ALA A 250 -31.98 51.11 15.88
CA ALA A 250 -31.34 52.42 15.93
C ALA A 250 -29.91 52.49 15.35
N THR A 251 -29.21 51.37 15.19
CA THR A 251 -27.86 51.30 14.61
C THR A 251 -27.87 50.27 13.48
N ASN A 252 -27.10 50.53 12.41
CA ASN A 252 -26.93 49.61 11.27
C ASN A 252 -25.52 48.98 11.33
N ALA A 253 -24.97 48.82 12.53
CA ALA A 253 -23.55 48.56 12.71
C ALA A 253 -23.38 47.24 13.44
N CYS A 254 -23.08 46.22 12.64
CA CYS A 254 -22.98 44.84 13.04
C CYS A 254 -21.94 44.56 14.12
N ASP A 255 -22.24 43.59 14.98
CA ASP A 255 -21.29 43.04 15.94
C ASP A 255 -20.23 42.14 15.30
N ASP A 256 -19.11 41.99 16.00
CA ASP A 256 -17.95 41.22 15.54
C ASP A 256 -18.18 39.73 15.83
N ILE A 257 -18.22 38.89 14.80
CA ILE A 257 -18.21 37.43 14.95
C ILE A 257 -16.79 36.92 14.77
N VAL A 258 -16.33 36.08 15.69
CA VAL A 258 -15.04 35.40 15.61
C VAL A 258 -15.25 33.91 15.36
N THR A 259 -14.62 33.39 14.31
CA THR A 259 -14.65 31.98 13.92
C THR A 259 -13.27 31.36 14.06
N SER A 260 -13.19 30.19 14.66
CA SER A 260 -11.97 29.39 14.79
C SER A 260 -12.24 27.96 14.30
N PRO A 261 -11.94 27.63 13.03
CA PRO A 261 -11.99 26.26 12.54
C PRO A 261 -10.92 25.38 13.21
N ASP A 262 -11.23 24.11 13.47
CA ASP A 262 -10.27 23.11 13.96
C ASP A 262 -10.34 21.84 13.13
N TYR A 263 -9.24 21.55 12.43
CA TYR A 263 -9.10 20.41 11.53
C TYR A 263 -8.23 19.29 12.11
N SER A 264 -7.80 19.41 13.37
CA SER A 264 -6.88 18.46 14.01
C SER A 264 -7.46 17.05 14.18
N ALA A 265 -8.78 16.92 14.21
CA ALA A 265 -9.52 15.66 14.33
C ALA A 265 -9.80 14.98 12.98
N LEU A 266 -9.41 15.58 11.86
CA LEU A 266 -9.52 15.02 10.52
C LEU A 266 -8.27 14.22 10.16
N ALA A 267 -8.44 13.12 9.44
CA ALA A 267 -7.35 12.31 8.92
C ALA A 267 -6.56 13.09 7.86
N GLY A 268 -5.30 13.43 8.17
CA GLY A 268 -4.36 14.08 7.25
C GLY A 268 -3.36 13.08 6.63
N PRO A 269 -2.36 13.58 5.87
CA PRO A 269 -1.99 14.99 5.71
C PRO A 269 -2.86 15.77 4.70
N PHE A 270 -3.02 17.08 4.90
CA PHE A 270 -3.65 18.00 3.94
C PHE A 270 -2.57 18.72 3.12
N SER A 271 -2.85 18.95 1.84
CA SER A 271 -1.96 19.75 0.97
C SER A 271 -2.03 21.22 1.32
N GLU A 272 -3.24 21.75 1.52
CA GLU A 272 -3.47 23.10 2.00
C GLU A 272 -4.60 23.07 3.04
N SER A 273 -4.44 23.83 4.11
CA SER A 273 -5.47 23.98 5.15
C SER A 273 -5.41 25.38 5.71
N ASP A 274 -6.57 25.97 5.91
CA ASP A 274 -6.75 27.32 6.43
C ASP A 274 -7.71 27.29 7.61
N ASP A 275 -7.15 27.03 8.79
CA ASP A 275 -7.79 26.96 10.10
C ASP A 275 -7.54 28.22 10.95
N ALA A 276 -7.10 29.31 10.33
CA ALA A 276 -6.80 30.53 11.05
C ALA A 276 -8.07 31.15 11.65
N GLU A 277 -7.95 31.63 12.89
CA GLU A 277 -8.99 32.44 13.53
C GLU A 277 -9.24 33.72 12.73
N ARG A 278 -10.51 34.03 12.48
CA ARG A 278 -10.94 35.23 11.74
C ARG A 278 -12.05 35.94 12.48
N SER A 279 -12.09 37.25 12.34
CA SER A 279 -13.20 38.09 12.80
C SER A 279 -13.82 38.82 11.62
N THR A 280 -15.16 38.87 11.57
CA THR A 280 -15.92 39.57 10.53
C THR A 280 -17.08 40.36 11.14
N ASN A 281 -17.36 41.52 10.54
CA ASN A 281 -18.45 42.42 10.88
C ASN A 281 -19.31 42.79 9.65
N ALA A 282 -19.39 41.90 8.66
CA ALA A 282 -20.16 42.12 7.44
C ALA A 282 -21.53 41.41 7.43
N CYS A 283 -22.58 42.06 7.95
CA CYS A 283 -23.93 41.46 8.07
C CYS A 283 -24.52 41.13 6.71
N ASP A 284 -25.39 40.12 6.67
CA ASP A 284 -26.16 39.71 5.49
C ASP A 284 -25.28 39.35 4.28
N THR A 285 -23.99 39.10 4.51
CA THR A 285 -23.04 38.65 3.50
C THR A 285 -22.46 37.31 3.91
N THR A 286 -22.31 36.42 2.92
CA THR A 286 -21.62 35.16 3.12
C THR A 286 -20.11 35.40 3.08
N THR A 287 -19.42 35.03 4.14
CA THR A 287 -17.96 35.17 4.26
C THR A 287 -17.31 33.80 4.39
N VAL A 288 -16.17 33.62 3.70
CA VAL A 288 -15.37 32.39 3.80
C VAL A 288 -14.48 32.50 5.04
N VAL A 289 -14.58 31.52 5.92
CA VAL A 289 -13.89 31.53 7.23
C VAL A 289 -12.84 30.43 7.37
N GLY A 290 -12.84 29.44 6.48
CA GLY A 290 -11.81 28.42 6.42
C GLY A 290 -11.91 27.60 5.14
N SER A 291 -10.82 26.92 4.78
CA SER A 291 -10.77 26.05 3.60
C SER A 291 -9.79 24.90 3.80
N ILE A 292 -10.06 23.78 3.14
CA ILE A 292 -9.20 22.60 3.15
C ILE A 292 -9.08 22.04 1.73
N VAL A 293 -7.85 21.79 1.30
CA VAL A 293 -7.51 21.07 0.08
C VAL A 293 -6.75 19.80 0.50
N PRO A 294 -7.41 18.62 0.50
CA PRO A 294 -6.78 17.39 0.96
C PRO A 294 -5.58 17.02 0.10
N ASN A 295 -5.79 17.03 -1.22
CA ASN A 295 -4.75 16.70 -2.20
C ASN A 295 -4.76 17.72 -3.34
N ALA A 296 -3.73 18.56 -3.42
CA ALA A 296 -3.61 19.58 -4.47
C ALA A 296 -3.53 18.97 -5.88
N SER A 297 -3.07 17.73 -6.01
CA SER A 297 -3.03 17.01 -7.30
C SER A 297 -4.44 16.73 -7.82
N LEU A 298 -5.46 16.67 -6.95
CA LEU A 298 -6.84 16.45 -7.37
C LEU A 298 -7.46 17.65 -8.08
N GLN A 299 -6.94 18.86 -7.84
CA GLN A 299 -7.42 20.07 -8.53
C GLN A 299 -7.09 20.09 -10.02
N GLU A 300 -6.13 19.26 -10.48
CA GLU A 300 -5.85 19.10 -11.91
C GLU A 300 -7.02 18.44 -12.65
N TYR A 301 -7.80 17.60 -11.97
CA TYR A 301 -8.91 16.87 -12.56
C TYR A 301 -10.20 17.70 -12.61
N ALA A 302 -10.48 18.48 -11.55
CA ALA A 302 -11.61 19.40 -11.54
C ALA A 302 -11.43 20.51 -10.50
N SER A 303 -11.99 21.68 -10.79
CA SER A 303 -12.01 22.86 -9.90
C SER A 303 -13.42 23.36 -9.60
N GLU A 304 -14.42 22.89 -10.34
CA GLU A 304 -15.81 23.31 -10.25
C GLU A 304 -16.74 22.08 -10.33
N THR A 305 -18.01 22.26 -10.00
CA THR A 305 -19.03 21.23 -10.17
C THR A 305 -19.30 20.99 -11.65
N GLY A 306 -19.39 19.74 -12.09
CA GLY A 306 -19.69 19.42 -13.48
C GLY A 306 -19.40 17.98 -13.87
N ASP A 307 -19.68 17.66 -15.13
CA ASP A 307 -19.34 16.38 -15.74
C ASP A 307 -18.02 16.50 -16.51
N TYR A 308 -17.11 15.58 -16.26
CA TYR A 308 -15.77 15.57 -16.82
C TYR A 308 -15.44 14.21 -17.44
N THR A 309 -14.54 14.24 -18.43
CA THR A 309 -14.05 13.03 -19.10
C THR A 309 -12.53 13.02 -19.17
N LEU A 310 -11.93 11.87 -18.89
CA LEU A 310 -10.50 11.60 -19.00
C LEU A 310 -10.28 10.44 -19.97
N ASN A 311 -9.37 10.62 -20.91
CA ASN A 311 -8.97 9.57 -21.84
C ASN A 311 -7.59 9.05 -21.45
N GLY A 312 -7.39 7.74 -21.47
CA GLY A 312 -6.13 7.13 -21.08
C GLY A 312 -6.13 5.62 -21.30
N THR A 313 -5.05 4.98 -20.84
CA THR A 313 -4.92 3.53 -20.80
C THR A 313 -5.85 2.96 -19.72
N GLU A 314 -6.24 1.69 -19.79
CA GLU A 314 -7.09 1.07 -18.76
C GLU A 314 -6.43 1.14 -17.38
N ASP A 315 -5.13 0.83 -17.32
CA ASP A 315 -4.35 0.82 -16.08
C ASP A 315 -4.21 2.24 -15.49
N ASP A 316 -3.89 3.25 -16.30
CA ASP A 316 -3.78 4.63 -15.83
C ASP A 316 -5.11 5.16 -15.30
N LEU A 317 -6.23 4.83 -15.98
CA LEU A 317 -7.56 5.26 -15.54
C LEU A 317 -8.03 4.51 -14.30
N ILE A 318 -7.63 3.24 -14.12
CA ILE A 318 -7.87 2.49 -12.89
C ILE A 318 -7.08 3.10 -11.73
N ASP A 319 -5.84 3.51 -11.94
CA ASP A 319 -5.04 4.18 -10.92
C ASP A 319 -5.66 5.52 -10.52
N VAL A 320 -6.09 6.32 -11.49
CA VAL A 320 -6.86 7.55 -11.23
C VAL A 320 -8.14 7.22 -10.47
N LEU A 321 -8.90 6.20 -10.87
CA LEU A 321 -10.13 5.79 -10.17
C LEU A 321 -9.87 5.29 -8.74
N ASN A 322 -8.73 4.64 -8.49
CA ASN A 322 -8.33 4.21 -7.15
C ASN A 322 -7.98 5.40 -6.26
N ILE A 323 -7.29 6.41 -6.81
CA ILE A 323 -7.00 7.67 -6.11
C ILE A 323 -8.31 8.41 -5.80
N LEU A 324 -9.21 8.53 -6.79
CA LEU A 324 -10.52 9.19 -6.64
C LEU A 324 -11.53 8.40 -5.79
N GLY A 325 -11.36 7.08 -5.71
CA GLY A 325 -12.26 6.18 -4.99
C GLY A 325 -11.88 5.97 -3.52
N LYS A 326 -10.68 6.39 -3.12
CA LYS A 326 -10.15 6.24 -1.76
C LYS A 326 -9.33 7.46 -1.35
N SER A 327 -9.99 8.53 -0.91
CA SER A 327 -9.32 9.54 -0.08
C SER A 327 -9.70 9.30 1.38
N PRO A 328 -8.91 8.54 2.16
CA PRO A 328 -9.10 8.51 3.61
C PRO A 328 -8.81 9.87 4.27
N GLU A 329 -8.16 10.76 3.52
CA GLU A 329 -7.95 12.16 3.85
C GLU A 329 -9.32 12.84 4.06
N MET A 330 -9.47 13.65 5.11
CA MET A 330 -10.73 14.28 5.57
C MET A 330 -11.71 13.40 6.37
N MET A 331 -11.39 12.14 6.65
CA MET A 331 -12.22 11.36 7.56
C MET A 331 -12.10 11.85 9.00
N GLY A 332 -13.22 12.03 9.69
CA GLY A 332 -13.23 12.44 11.10
C GLY A 332 -14.23 13.55 11.41
N ALA A 333 -14.05 14.20 12.55
CA ALA A 333 -14.89 15.31 12.96
C ALA A 333 -14.24 16.64 12.54
N LEU A 334 -14.96 17.42 11.74
CA LEU A 334 -14.66 18.83 11.48
C LEU A 334 -15.40 19.66 12.53
N ASN A 335 -14.67 20.47 13.27
CA ASN A 335 -15.24 21.38 14.26
C ASN A 335 -14.93 22.83 13.89
N MET A 336 -15.83 23.74 14.24
CA MET A 336 -15.60 25.17 14.13
C MET A 336 -16.29 25.88 15.28
N ASP A 337 -15.50 26.59 16.09
CA ASP A 337 -16.04 27.45 17.14
C ASP A 337 -16.46 28.80 16.55
N VAL A 338 -17.66 29.23 16.92
CA VAL A 338 -18.23 30.53 16.54
C VAL A 338 -18.56 31.28 17.82
N SER A 339 -17.96 32.44 17.98
CA SER A 339 -18.16 33.31 19.13
C SER A 339 -18.61 34.70 18.69
N LEU A 340 -19.44 35.32 19.51
CA LEU A 340 -19.95 36.65 19.29
C LEU A 340 -19.28 37.63 20.26
N ASN A 341 -18.65 38.67 19.71
CA ASN A 341 -18.11 39.79 20.48
C ASN A 341 -18.99 41.02 20.27
N ALA A 342 -19.82 41.33 21.27
CA ALA A 342 -20.60 42.55 21.33
C ALA A 342 -19.67 43.77 21.52
N ASN A 343 -19.26 44.38 20.41
CA ASN A 343 -18.36 45.52 20.43
C ASN A 343 -19.13 46.84 20.24
N ASN A 344 -20.44 46.78 19.98
CA ASN A 344 -21.23 47.94 19.58
C ASN A 344 -22.54 48.19 20.35
N GLY A 345 -22.78 47.47 21.45
CA GLY A 345 -23.97 47.65 22.30
C GLY A 345 -24.04 49.00 23.02
N ASN A 346 -25.03 49.84 22.68
CA ASN A 346 -25.38 51.02 23.46
C ASN A 346 -26.08 50.61 24.79
N PHE A 347 -25.79 51.30 25.90
CA PHE A 347 -26.28 51.01 27.27
C PHE A 347 -27.82 50.94 27.44
N PHE A 348 -28.61 51.26 26.42
CA PHE A 348 -30.08 51.40 26.51
C PHE A 348 -30.91 50.57 25.51
N GLY A 349 -30.34 49.59 24.81
CA GLY A 349 -31.17 48.61 24.09
C GLY A 349 -30.49 47.93 22.92
N GLY A 350 -29.51 47.07 23.20
CA GLY A 350 -29.09 46.05 22.23
C GLY A 350 -30.05 44.87 22.29
N ASP A 351 -30.45 44.37 21.12
CA ASP A 351 -30.73 42.93 21.01
C ASP A 351 -29.47 42.19 21.46
N SER A 352 -29.64 41.04 22.11
CA SER A 352 -28.53 40.25 22.66
C SER A 352 -28.40 38.91 21.97
N THR A 353 -29.06 38.73 20.82
CA THR A 353 -29.17 37.46 20.13
C THR A 353 -29.02 37.58 18.62
N GLU A 354 -27.99 36.92 18.12
CA GLU A 354 -27.60 36.94 16.72
C GLU A 354 -27.74 35.54 16.16
N SER A 355 -28.16 35.47 14.90
CA SER A 355 -28.29 34.20 14.19
C SER A 355 -27.17 34.07 13.18
N VAL A 356 -26.30 33.09 13.41
CA VAL A 356 -25.17 32.77 12.53
C VAL A 356 -25.43 31.42 11.89
N THR A 357 -25.56 31.40 10.57
CA THR A 357 -25.65 30.16 9.80
C THR A 357 -24.27 29.78 9.29
N VAL A 358 -23.75 28.67 9.81
CA VAL A 358 -22.52 28.05 9.34
C VAL A 358 -22.87 27.08 8.23
N THR A 359 -22.12 27.08 7.13
CA THR A 359 -22.27 26.15 6.02
C THR A 359 -20.91 25.58 5.62
N LEU A 360 -20.79 24.26 5.68
CA LEU A 360 -19.70 23.49 5.08
C LEU A 360 -20.13 23.09 3.66
N SER A 361 -19.38 23.51 2.65
CA SER A 361 -19.52 23.03 1.27
C SER A 361 -18.30 22.18 0.90
N MET A 362 -18.53 21.03 0.28
CA MET A 362 -17.49 20.12 -0.19
C MET A 362 -17.72 19.76 -1.66
N LEU A 363 -16.65 19.78 -2.45
CA LEU A 363 -16.64 19.25 -3.80
C LEU A 363 -16.25 17.77 -3.75
N VAL A 364 -17.13 16.90 -4.23
CA VAL A 364 -17.00 15.45 -4.08
C VAL A 364 -17.03 14.78 -5.46
N PHE A 365 -16.06 13.89 -5.71
CA PHE A 365 -16.00 13.10 -6.93
C PHE A 365 -17.02 11.95 -6.92
N GLN A 366 -17.76 11.77 -8.00
CA GLN A 366 -18.67 10.65 -8.19
C GLN A 366 -18.31 9.92 -9.50
N PRO A 367 -17.79 8.69 -9.44
CA PRO A 367 -17.45 7.96 -10.64
C PRO A 367 -18.73 7.51 -11.37
N SER A 368 -18.84 7.84 -12.66
CA SER A 368 -20.02 7.52 -13.47
C SER A 368 -19.82 6.26 -14.29
N GLY A 369 -18.60 6.00 -14.77
CA GLY A 369 -18.21 4.75 -15.42
C GLY A 369 -17.01 4.88 -16.36
N MET A 370 -16.49 3.74 -16.81
CA MET A 370 -15.39 3.65 -17.77
C MET A 370 -15.87 2.91 -19.02
N THR A 371 -15.70 3.52 -20.19
CA THR A 371 -16.14 2.97 -21.48
C THR A 371 -14.96 2.84 -22.44
N PRO A 372 -14.85 1.72 -23.18
CA PRO A 372 -13.81 1.58 -24.20
C PRO A 372 -14.09 2.57 -25.34
N LEU A 373 -13.09 3.36 -25.72
CA LEU A 373 -13.12 4.15 -26.94
C LEU A 373 -12.90 3.18 -28.11
N THR A 374 -13.97 2.82 -28.79
CA THR A 374 -13.86 2.06 -30.04
C THR A 374 -13.16 2.93 -31.07
N VAL A 375 -11.95 2.54 -31.49
CA VAL A 375 -11.20 3.16 -32.59
C VAL A 375 -11.93 2.94 -33.91
#